data_AF-A0A1R4HDH5-F1
#
_entry.id   AF-A0A1R4HDH5-F1
#
_cell.length_a   1.000
_cell.length_b   1.000
_cell.length_c   1.000
_cell.angle_alpha   90.00
_cell.angle_beta   90.00
_cell.angle_gamma   90.00
#
_symmetry.space_group_name_H-M   'P 1'
#
loop_
_entity.id
_entity.type
_entity.pdbx_description
1 polymer ?
#
loop_
_entity_poly.entity_id
_entity_poly.type
_entity_poly.pdbx_seq_one_letter_code
_entity_poly.pdbx_strand_id
1 'polypeptide(L)' 'MLIPIAAQATTADDTYIAGYAAGVLKQNLNLDLPSLIVRDGVITLPVGSLGAHYHF' A
#
# COMPACT_ATOMS: atom_id res chain seq x y z
N MET A 1 28.33 26.37 -11.50
CA MET A 1 27.90 25.89 -10.17
C MET A 1 26.54 25.24 -10.37
N LEU A 2 26.40 23.93 -10.10
CA LEU A 2 25.12 23.21 -10.23
C LEU A 2 24.38 23.32 -8.89
N ILE A 3 23.20 23.95 -8.90
CA ILE A 3 22.33 24.03 -7.73
C ILE A 3 21.64 22.67 -7.60
N PRO A 4 21.77 21.94 -6.48
CA PRO A 4 21.05 20.70 -6.28
C PRO A 4 19.56 21.05 -6.16
N ILE A 5 18.77 20.60 -7.13
CA ILE A 5 17.31 20.64 -7.04
C ILE A 5 16.93 19.51 -6.09
N ALA A 6 16.63 19.84 -4.83
CA ALA A 6 16.06 18.88 -3.91
C ALA A 6 14.70 18.46 -4.47
N ALA A 7 14.58 17.20 -4.89
CA ALA A 7 13.30 16.63 -5.28
C ALA A 7 12.38 16.66 -4.06
N GLN A 8 11.39 17.54 -4.08
CA GLN A 8 10.35 17.57 -3.06
C GLN A 8 9.50 16.31 -3.27
N ALA A 9 9.67 15.31 -2.40
CA ALA A 9 8.77 14.17 -2.37
C ALA A 9 7.39 14.72 -2.00
N THR A 10 6.49 14.75 -2.99
CA THR A 10 5.08 15.03 -2.74
C THR A 10 4.59 14.00 -1.72
N THR A 11 3.68 14.37 -0.82
CA THR A 11 2.92 13.36 -0.06
C THR A 11 2.41 12.34 -1.07
N ALA A 12 2.84 11.09 -0.93
CA ALA A 12 2.46 10.05 -1.88
C ALA A 12 0.94 10.00 -1.92
N ASP A 13 0.35 10.15 -3.12
CA ASP A 13 -1.08 10.13 -3.31
C ASP A 13 -1.63 8.83 -2.74
N ASP A 14 -2.54 8.90 -1.77
CA ASP A 14 -3.14 7.74 -1.13
C ASP A 14 -3.74 6.78 -2.18
N THR A 15 -4.19 7.30 -3.33
CA THR A 15 -4.66 6.52 -4.49
C THR A 15 -3.54 5.71 -5.13
N TYR A 16 -2.36 6.30 -5.29
CA TYR A 16 -1.18 5.61 -5.82
C TYR A 16 -0.74 4.50 -4.87
N ILE A 17 -0.66 4.80 -3.57
CA ILE A 17 -0.30 3.81 -2.54
C ILE A 17 -1.31 2.66 -2.53
N ALA A 18 -2.61 2.97 -2.60
CA ALA A 18 -3.68 1.97 -2.60
C ALA A 18 -3.53 1.01 -3.79
N GLY A 19 -3.30 1.54 -4.99
CA GLY A 19 -3.11 0.73 -6.20
C GLY A 19 -1.85 -0.13 -6.15
N TYR A 20 -0.72 0.45 -5.75
CA TYR A 20 0.54 -0.27 -5.63
C TYR A 20 0.45 -1.39 -4.59
N ALA A 21 -0.05 -1.07 -3.39
CA ALA A 21 -0.18 -2.03 -2.31
C ALA A 21 -1.16 -3.16 -2.65
N ALA A 22 -2.30 -2.87 -3.29
CA ALA A 22 -3.23 -3.90 -3.74
C ALA A 22 -2.55 -4.88 -4.72
N GLY A 23 -1.75 -4.38 -5.65
CA GLY A 23 -0.96 -5.21 -6.57
C GLY A 23 0.06 -6.09 -5.85
N VAL A 24 0.83 -5.52 -4.91
CA VAL A 24 1.83 -6.26 -4.12
C VAL A 24 1.19 -7.34 -3.25
N LEU A 25 0.07 -7.03 -2.58
CA LEU A 25 -0.65 -8.00 -1.73
C LEU A 25 -1.18 -9.18 -2.55
N LYS A 26 -1.71 -8.92 -3.75
CA LYS A 26 -2.18 -9.96 -4.67
C LYS A 26 -1.03 -10.84 -5.17
N GLN A 27 0.06 -10.23 -5.62
CA GLN A 27 1.21 -10.93 -6.19
C GLN A 27 1.97 -11.77 -5.14
N ASN A 28 2.21 -11.20 -3.96
CA ASN A 28 3.16 -11.78 -3.00
C ASN A 28 2.49 -12.59 -1.90
N LEU A 29 1.25 -12.25 -1.54
CA LEU A 29 0.53 -12.88 -0.43
C LEU A 29 -0.74 -13.60 -0.87
N ASN A 30 -1.07 -13.59 -2.17
CA ASN A 30 -2.31 -14.13 -2.70
C ASN A 30 -3.56 -13.55 -2.01
N LEU A 31 -3.46 -12.30 -1.55
CA LEU A 31 -4.53 -11.56 -0.89
C LEU A 31 -5.16 -10.61 -1.91
N ASP A 32 -6.35 -10.95 -2.42
CA ASP A 32 -7.08 -10.11 -3.36
C ASP A 32 -7.94 -9.08 -2.61
N LEU A 33 -7.40 -7.87 -2.43
CA LEU A 33 -8.08 -6.75 -1.79
C LEU A 33 -8.26 -5.61 -2.81
N PRO A 34 -9.40 -5.55 -3.52
CA PRO A 34 -9.63 -4.57 -4.57
C PRO A 34 -9.83 -3.14 -4.06
N SER A 35 -10.08 -2.94 -2.77
CA SER A 35 -10.28 -1.62 -2.16
C SER A 35 -9.48 -1.48 -0.86
N LEU A 36 -8.22 -1.09 -0.99
CA LEU A 36 -7.40 -0.67 0.16
C LEU A 36 -7.77 0.75 0.58
N ILE A 37 -7.97 0.95 1.88
CA ILE A 37 -8.11 2.28 2.46
C ILE A 37 -6.73 2.76 2.86
N VAL A 38 -6.29 3.86 2.22
CA VAL A 38 -5.06 4.57 2.57
C VAL A 38 -5.43 5.98 3.01
N ARG A 39 -4.85 6.42 4.12
CA ARG A 39 -5.01 7.78 4.64
C ARG A 39 -3.68 8.26 5.18
N ASP A 40 -3.17 9.36 4.64
CA ASP A 40 -1.88 9.95 5.04
C ASP A 40 -0.74 8.93 4.95
N GLY A 41 -0.76 8.08 3.90
CA GLY A 41 0.20 7.00 3.70
C GLY A 41 0.03 5.77 4.60
N VAL A 42 -0.97 5.75 5.49
CA VAL A 42 -1.27 4.60 6.35
C VAL A 42 -2.25 3.66 5.66
N ILE A 43 -1.83 2.42 5.41
CA ILE A 43 -2.68 1.35 4.87
C ILE A 43 -3.44 0.69 6.03
N THR A 44 -4.78 0.72 5.98
CA THR A 44 -5.62 0.03 6.95
C THR A 44 -6.24 -1.22 6.34
N LEU A 45 -6.08 -2.36 7.02
CA LEU A 45 -6.57 -3.67 6.58
C LEU A 45 -7.42 -4.30 7.68
N PRO A 46 -8.61 -4.85 7.37
CA PRO A 46 -9.38 -5.62 8.35
C PRO A 46 -8.65 -6.94 8.64
N VAL A 47 -8.59 -7.36 9.91
CA VAL A 47 -7.88 -8.59 10.29
C VAL A 47 -8.33 -9.83 9.51
N GLY A 48 -9.63 -9.91 9.17
CA GLY A 48 -10.20 -11.02 8.40
C GLY A 48 -9.70 -11.10 6.95
N SER A 49 -9.10 -10.04 6.41
CA SER A 49 -8.53 -10.07 5.06
C SER A 49 -7.11 -10.61 5.00
N LEU A 50 -6.45 -10.85 6.14
CA LEU A 50 -5.05 -11.31 6.17
C LEU A 50 -4.88 -12.83 5.95
N GLY A 51 -5.93 -13.55 5.53
CA GLY A 51 -5.81 -14.97 5.18
C GLY A 51 -5.17 -15.76 6.32
N ALA A 52 -5.79 -15.76 7.49
CA ALA A 52 -5.26 -16.49 8.62
C ALA A 52 -5.37 -18.01 8.36
N HIS A 53 -4.33 -18.61 7.80
CA HIS A 53 -4.13 -20.06 7.80
C HIS A 53 -3.77 -20.50 9.22
N TYR A 54 -4.73 -20.42 10.15
CA TYR A 54 -4.61 -21.10 11.43
C TYR A 54 -4.97 -22.58 11.21
N HIS A 55 -3.95 -23.42 11.05
CA HIS A 55 -4.08 -24.85 11.31
C HIS A 55 -4.04 -25.03 12.84
N PHE A 56 -5.20 -25.29 13.45
CA PHE A 56 -5.31 -25.86 14.79
C PHE A 56 -5.63 -27.34 14.66
#